data_AF-A0A7J2INX9-F1
#
_entry.id   AF-A0A7J2INX9-F1
#
_cell.length_a   1.000
_cell.length_b   1.000
_cell.length_c   1.000
_cell.angle_alpha   90.00
_cell.angle_beta   90.00
_cell.angle_gamma   90.00
#
_symmetry.space_group_name_H-M   'P 1'
#
loop_
_entity.id
_entity.type
_entity.pdbx_description
1 polymer ?
#
loop_
_entity_poly.entity_id
_entity_poly.type
_entity_poly.pdbx_seq_one_letter_code
_entity_poly.pdbx_strand_id
1 'polypeptide(L)'
;MDKEATPTELIKYMSRLTGAKFETAENWKKLMKNSGLKDVVVKTYKLSILSKIDEIRMYGLKDYLRSFHRFLSLGFRSSAFWVYVKEAWPPKSVFKNFFEYVRYGLYVGRK
;
A
#
# COMPACT_ATOMS: atom_id res chain seq x y z
N MET A 1 3.95 15.12 21.97
CA MET A 1 4.71 15.70 20.85
C MET A 1 5.07 14.53 19.94
N ASP A 2 4.09 14.07 19.16
CA ASP A 2 4.20 12.79 18.45
C ASP A 2 4.91 13.03 17.12
N LYS A 3 6.11 12.47 17.02
CA LYS A 3 6.96 12.53 15.83
C LYS A 3 6.16 11.97 14.65
N GLU A 4 5.78 12.85 13.73
CA GLU A 4 5.37 12.45 12.38
C GLU A 4 6.48 11.57 11.82
N ALA A 5 6.19 10.28 11.61
CA ALA A 5 7.12 9.41 10.93
C ALA A 5 7.42 10.05 9.57
N THR A 6 8.68 10.34 9.29
CA THR A 6 9.06 11.02 8.05
C THR A 6 8.85 10.08 6.86
N PRO A 7 8.66 10.59 5.61
CA PRO A 7 8.59 9.75 4.41
C PRO A 7 9.74 8.72 4.31
N THR A 8 10.90 9.04 4.88
CA THR A 8 12.08 8.18 4.98
C THR A 8 11.83 6.89 5.78
N GLU A 9 11.10 6.94 6.88
CA GLU A 9 10.78 5.76 7.70
C GLU A 9 9.86 4.81 6.94
N LEU A 10 8.85 5.37 6.27
CA LEU A 10 7.95 4.62 5.38
C LEU A 10 8.72 3.95 4.25
N ILE A 11 9.61 4.68 3.56
CA ILE A 11 10.44 4.12 2.47
C ILE A 11 11.31 2.98 2.99
N LYS A 12 11.94 3.14 4.17
CA LYS A 12 12.78 2.11 4.78
C LYS A 12 11.97 0.87 5.17
N TYR A 13 10.82 1.07 5.80
CA TYR A 13 9.90 -0.01 6.18
C TYR A 13 9.44 -0.79 4.95
N MET A 14 8.95 -0.09 3.93
CA MET A 14 8.43 -0.71 2.72
C MET A 14 9.53 -1.39 1.92
N SER A 15 10.71 -0.80 1.79
CA SER A 15 11.86 -1.43 1.12
C SER A 15 12.29 -2.72 1.80
N ARG A 16 12.25 -2.77 3.15
CA ARG A 16 12.53 -3.99 3.91
C ARG A 16 11.46 -5.06 3.68
N LEU A 17 10.19 -4.66 3.61
CA LEU A 17 9.06 -5.57 3.46
C LEU A 17 8.97 -6.17 2.06
N THR A 18 9.18 -5.37 1.02
CA THR A 18 8.99 -5.79 -0.38
C THR A 18 10.29 -6.20 -1.06
N GLY A 19 11.46 -5.85 -0.49
CA GLY A 19 12.76 -5.97 -1.14
C GLY A 19 12.98 -5.00 -2.31
N ALA A 20 12.00 -4.12 -2.59
CA ALA A 20 12.02 -3.23 -3.73
C ALA A 20 12.31 -1.78 -3.32
N LYS A 21 13.07 -1.08 -4.16
CA LYS A 21 13.29 0.36 -3.99
C LYS A 21 12.07 1.14 -4.49
N PHE A 22 11.50 1.95 -3.62
CA PHE A 22 10.44 2.87 -3.99
C PHE A 22 11.01 4.05 -4.77
N GLU A 23 10.39 4.37 -5.89
CA GLU A 23 10.84 5.42 -6.81
C GLU A 23 9.74 6.47 -7.00
N THR A 24 10.17 7.69 -7.38
CA THR A 24 9.26 8.80 -7.67
C THR A 24 8.66 8.66 -9.07
N ALA A 25 7.53 9.32 -9.30
CA ALA A 25 6.88 9.31 -10.61
C ALA A 25 7.77 9.89 -11.72
N GLU A 26 8.62 10.85 -11.39
CA GLU A 26 9.59 11.44 -12.32
C GLU A 26 10.70 10.46 -12.67
N ASN A 27 11.22 9.70 -11.69
CA ASN A 27 12.21 8.67 -11.96
C ASN A 27 11.62 7.55 -12.81
N TRP A 28 10.38 7.11 -12.54
CA TRP A 28 9.68 6.18 -13.42
C TRP A 28 9.53 6.70 -14.85
N LYS A 29 9.16 7.98 -15.02
CA LYS A 29 9.09 8.61 -16.35
C LYS A 29 10.45 8.60 -17.06
N LYS A 30 11.53 8.91 -16.34
CA LYS A 30 12.89 8.92 -16.88
C LYS A 30 13.32 7.52 -17.31
N LEU A 31 13.05 6.50 -16.48
CA LEU A 31 13.33 5.10 -16.81
C LEU A 31 12.61 4.65 -18.10
N MET A 32 11.34 5.02 -18.25
CA MET A 32 10.57 4.70 -19.46
C MET A 32 11.07 5.41 -20.71
N LYS A 33 11.46 6.69 -20.61
CA LYS A 33 12.10 7.39 -21.73
C LYS A 33 13.43 6.74 -22.12
N ASN A 34 14.23 6.36 -21.12
CA ASN A 34 15.52 5.69 -21.33
C ASN A 34 15.36 4.30 -21.95
N SER A 35 14.21 3.63 -21.73
CA SER A 35 13.89 2.36 -22.37
C SER A 35 13.39 2.52 -23.82
N GLY A 36 13.41 3.72 -24.38
CA GLY A 36 13.01 4.00 -25.77
C GLY A 36 11.55 4.38 -25.96
N LEU A 37 10.75 4.51 -24.89
CA LEU A 37 9.36 4.96 -25.01
C LEU A 37 9.28 6.47 -25.25
N LYS A 38 8.49 6.86 -26.25
CA LYS A 38 8.16 8.26 -26.58
C LYS A 38 6.82 8.66 -25.99
N ASP A 39 6.57 9.96 -25.90
CA ASP A 39 5.30 10.54 -25.44
C ASP A 39 4.81 10.00 -24.10
N VAL A 40 5.73 9.79 -23.16
CA VAL A 40 5.41 9.22 -21.84
C VAL A 40 4.52 10.19 -21.04
N VAL A 41 3.25 9.81 -20.88
CA VAL A 41 2.25 10.48 -20.04
C VAL A 41 2.19 9.77 -18.70
N VAL A 42 2.25 10.56 -17.62
CA VAL A 42 2.20 10.07 -16.25
C VAL A 42 1.05 10.72 -15.51
N LYS A 43 0.18 9.91 -14.91
CA LYS A 43 -0.86 10.37 -13.99
C LYS A 43 -0.69 9.66 -12.66
N THR A 44 -0.64 10.41 -11.56
CA THR A 44 -0.55 9.83 -10.21
C THR A 44 -1.87 10.01 -9.48
N TYR A 45 -2.25 8.99 -8.73
CA TYR A 45 -3.49 8.92 -7.98
C TYR A 45 -3.19 8.59 -6.52
N LYS A 46 -3.86 9.28 -5.60
CA LYS A 46 -3.75 8.97 -4.17
C LYS A 46 -4.43 7.63 -3.90
N LEU A 47 -3.80 6.82 -3.04
CA LEU A 47 -4.49 5.68 -2.45
C LEU A 47 -5.52 6.23 -1.45
N SER A 48 -6.80 6.12 -1.77
CA SER A 48 -7.86 6.51 -0.84
C SER A 48 -8.40 5.25 -0.15
N ILE A 49 -8.75 5.38 1.12
CA ILE A 49 -9.47 4.31 1.84
C ILE A 49 -10.87 4.12 1.22
N LEU A 50 -11.43 5.18 0.62
CA LEU A 50 -12.73 5.15 -0.04
C LEU A 50 -12.74 4.22 -1.27
N SER A 51 -11.66 4.19 -2.07
CA SER A 51 -11.58 3.26 -3.20
C SER A 51 -11.57 1.79 -2.76
N LYS A 52 -11.02 1.49 -1.57
CA LYS A 52 -11.13 0.14 -0.97
C LYS A 52 -12.55 -0.20 -0.53
N ILE A 53 -13.35 0.77 -0.12
CA ILE A 53 -14.76 0.54 0.27
C ILE A 53 -15.59 0.20 -0.97
N ASP A 54 -15.37 0.89 -2.09
CA ASP A 54 -16.03 0.57 -3.36
C ASP A 54 -15.61 -0.82 -3.86
N GLU A 55 -14.34 -1.19 -3.68
CA GLU A 55 -13.81 -2.52 -3.99
C GLU A 55 -14.46 -3.61 -3.11
N ILE A 56 -14.62 -3.37 -1.80
CA ILE A 56 -15.36 -4.27 -0.89
C ILE A 56 -16.83 -4.40 -1.29
N ARG A 57 -17.45 -3.30 -1.75
CA ARG A 57 -18.82 -3.32 -2.27
C ARG A 57 -18.92 -4.17 -3.53
N MET A 58 -17.91 -4.10 -4.41
CA MET A 58 -17.84 -4.85 -5.66
C MET A 58 -17.62 -6.36 -5.44
N TYR A 59 -16.71 -6.75 -4.54
CA TYR A 59 -16.45 -8.16 -4.22
C TYR A 59 -17.50 -8.80 -3.29
N GLY A 60 -18.40 -7.99 -2.72
CA GLY A 60 -19.49 -8.45 -1.88
C GLY A 60 -19.16 -8.39 -0.39
N LEU A 61 -19.91 -7.56 0.34
CA LEU A 61 -19.80 -7.39 1.79
C LEU A 61 -19.90 -8.72 2.56
N LYS A 62 -20.67 -9.68 2.03
CA LYS A 62 -20.89 -10.99 2.66
C LYS A 62 -19.61 -11.82 2.75
N ASP A 63 -18.82 -11.87 1.67
CA ASP A 63 -17.59 -12.65 1.64
C ASP A 63 -16.49 -11.98 2.45
N TYR A 64 -16.48 -10.65 2.48
CA TYR A 64 -15.63 -9.89 3.39
C TYR A 64 -15.96 -10.21 4.86
N LEU A 65 -17.23 -10.13 5.26
CA LEU A 65 -17.68 -10.43 6.62
C LEU A 65 -17.40 -11.88 7.02
N ARG A 66 -17.62 -12.84 6.12
CA ARG A 66 -17.31 -14.25 6.36
C ARG A 66 -15.82 -14.46 6.62
N SER A 67 -14.97 -13.82 5.82
CA SER A 67 -13.51 -13.88 5.97
C SER A 67 -13.06 -13.23 7.27
N PHE A 68 -13.65 -12.08 7.61
CA PHE A 68 -13.38 -11.36 8.85
C PHE A 68 -13.80 -12.16 10.09
N HIS A 69 -14.97 -12.80 10.07
CA HIS A 69 -15.42 -13.68 11.13
C HIS A 69 -14.46 -14.87 11.32
N ARG A 70 -14.00 -15.50 10.23
CA ARG A 70 -13.03 -16.60 10.29
C ARG A 70 -11.71 -16.12 10.90
N PHE A 71 -11.23 -14.95 10.49
CA PHE A 71 -10.03 -14.33 11.06
C PHE A 71 -10.16 -14.08 12.57
N LEU A 72 -11.28 -13.48 13.01
CA LEU A 72 -11.53 -13.25 14.44
C LEU A 72 -11.64 -14.56 15.23
N SER A 73 -12.30 -15.58 14.67
CA SER A 73 -12.45 -16.88 15.32
C SER A 73 -11.10 -17.57 15.58
N LEU A 74 -10.11 -17.35 14.70
CA LEU A 74 -8.74 -17.84 14.90
C LEU A 74 -8.04 -17.10 16.04
N GLY A 75 -8.27 -15.78 16.16
CA GLY A 75 -7.76 -14.99 17.28
C GLY A 75 -8.35 -15.39 18.63
N PHE A 76 -9.65 -15.69 18.70
CA PHE A 76 -10.24 -16.19 19.95
C PHE A 76 -9.71 -17.59 20.34
N ARG A 77 -9.29 -18.40 19.39
CA ARG A 77 -8.78 -19.76 19.64
C ARG A 77 -7.31 -19.83 20.02
N SER A 78 -6.52 -18.81 19.68
CA SER A 78 -5.08 -18.81 19.93
C SER A 78 -4.57 -17.43 20.29
N SER A 79 -4.02 -17.28 21.50
CA SER A 79 -3.30 -16.07 21.90
C SER A 79 -2.03 -15.86 21.06
N ALA A 80 -1.40 -16.95 20.57
CA ALA A 80 -0.24 -16.88 19.68
C ALA A 80 -0.60 -16.26 18.32
N PHE A 81 -1.83 -16.42 17.85
CA PHE A 81 -2.31 -15.73 16.66
C PHE A 81 -2.32 -14.20 16.85
N TRP A 82 -2.75 -13.70 18.01
CA TRP A 82 -2.72 -12.26 18.29
C TRP A 82 -1.30 -11.71 18.41
N VAL A 83 -0.35 -12.49 18.92
CA VAL A 83 1.07 -12.12 18.93
C VAL A 83 1.59 -11.98 17.50
N TYR A 84 1.36 -12.99 16.67
CA TYR A 84 1.72 -12.95 15.25
C TYR A 84 1.07 -11.77 14.52
N VAL A 85 -0.23 -11.54 14.73
CA VAL A 85 -0.94 -10.41 14.11
C VAL A 85 -0.34 -9.08 14.56
N LYS A 86 0.00 -8.90 15.84
CA LYS A 86 0.64 -7.68 16.33
C LYS A 86 2.02 -7.46 15.73
N GLU A 87 2.80 -8.53 15.52
CA GLU A 87 4.11 -8.45 14.88
C GLU A 87 4.02 -8.16 13.38
N ALA A 88 3.03 -8.74 12.70
CA ALA A 88 2.81 -8.56 11.27
C ALA A 88 2.11 -7.22 10.94
N TRP A 89 1.33 -6.66 11.86
CA TRP A 89 0.58 -5.42 11.61
C TRP A 89 1.54 -4.22 11.52
N PRO A 90 1.43 -3.39 10.46
CA PRO A 90 2.27 -2.22 10.36
C PRO A 90 1.99 -1.24 11.51
N PRO A 91 3.02 -0.53 12.02
CA PRO A 91 2.82 0.55 12.98
C PRO A 91 1.80 1.57 12.46
N LYS A 92 0.98 2.13 13.36
CA LYS A 92 -0.07 3.12 12.97
C LYS A 92 0.50 4.31 12.19
N SER A 93 1.70 4.77 12.55
CA SER A 93 2.44 5.83 11.86
C SER A 93 2.75 5.45 10.41
N VAL A 94 3.29 4.25 10.19
CA VAL A 94 3.57 3.70 8.85
C VAL A 94 2.28 3.56 8.05
N PHE A 95 1.21 3.05 8.66
CA PHE A 95 -0.08 2.91 7.99
C PHE A 95 -0.66 4.27 7.56
N LYS A 96 -0.66 5.28 8.44
CA LYS A 96 -1.12 6.64 8.11
C LYS A 96 -0.29 7.22 6.96
N ASN A 97 1.03 7.16 7.09
CA ASN A 97 1.95 7.67 6.08
C ASN A 97 1.81 6.96 4.75
N PHE A 98 1.50 5.66 4.75
CA PHE A 98 1.28 4.90 3.54
C PHE A 98 0.14 5.51 2.72
N PHE A 99 -1.02 5.80 3.32
CA PHE A 99 -2.13 6.43 2.59
C PHE A 99 -1.89 7.91 2.27
N GLU A 100 -1.05 8.60 3.03
CA GLU A 100 -0.75 10.01 2.82
C GLU A 100 0.25 10.26 1.70
N TYR A 101 1.34 9.47 1.66
CA TYR A 101 2.47 9.67 0.76
C TYR A 101 2.50 8.67 -0.40
N VAL A 102 1.99 7.45 -0.25
CA VAL A 102 2.03 6.46 -1.33
C VAL A 102 0.92 6.74 -2.33
N ARG A 103 1.32 6.77 -3.59
CA ARG A 103 0.45 7.00 -4.74
C ARG A 103 0.75 5.92 -5.77
N TYR A 104 -0.27 5.49 -6.48
CA TYR A 104 -0.07 4.66 -7.67
C TYR A 104 -0.02 5.58 -8.90
N GLY A 105 0.84 5.23 -9.86
CA GLY A 105 0.99 5.95 -11.11
C GLY A 105 0.50 5.12 -12.29
N LEU A 106 -0.32 5.71 -13.15
CA LEU A 106 -0.61 5.20 -14.48
C LEU A 106 0.38 5.83 -15.46
N TYR A 107 1.18 4.99 -16.11
CA TYR A 107 2.21 5.40 -17.05
C TYR A 107 1.89 4.82 -18.42
N VAL A 108 1.82 5.69 -19.44
CA VAL A 108 1.55 5.30 -20.83
C VAL A 108 2.63 5.90 -21.71
N GLY A 109 3.24 5.09 -22.57
CA GLY A 109 4.23 5.52 -23.54
C GLY A 109 4.05 4.79 -24.87
N ARG A 110 4.49 5.41 -25.95
CA ARG A 110 4.48 4.85 -27.30
C ARG A 110 5.85 4.23 -27.61
N LYS A 111 5.85 3.04 -28.21
CA LYS A 111 7.09 2.40 -28.69
C LYS A 111 7.63 3.11 -29.93
#